data_AF-A0A1V1P7M7-F1
#
_entry.id   AF-A0A1V1P7M7-F1
#
_cell.length_a   1.000
_cell.length_b   1.000
_cell.length_c   1.000
_cell.angle_alpha   90.00
_cell.angle_beta   90.00
_cell.angle_gamma   90.00
#
_symmetry.space_group_name_H-M   'P 1'
#
loop_
_entity.id
_entity.type
_entity.pdbx_description
1 polymer ?
#
loop_
_entity_poly.entity_id
_entity_poly.type
_entity_poly.pdbx_seq_one_letter_code
_entity_poly.pdbx_strand_id
1 'polypeptide(L)'
;KIEVPDVITLDVEMPRMDGSLSKKIMSQHPIPVIICSTLTDKGTETAFKALEYGAVEIITKPKLGTRQFLEESKVRMCDAVKAAARVHVKRILPKKKAEPKLTADAVLAKPSSRAMVKTTEKIVVIGASTGGTEALSTFLEALPQDSPGIVIVQHMPENFTASFAKRLDMSCNISVKEAVDNDSILRGRALIAPGNYHLLLKRSGARYHVQIKTGPLVSRHRPSVDVLFRSTARYAGANAIGVIMTGMGDDGAQGMLEMKEAGAFTIAQDEATSVVFGMPQEAIKRGGVDKIMPLQNIAPFIVQETRL
;
A
#
# COMPACT_ATOMS: atom_id res chain seq x y z
N LYS A 1 36.48 -3.67 17.09
CA LYS A 1 35.82 -3.03 15.94
C LYS A 1 34.41 -2.69 16.38
N ILE A 2 33.94 -1.47 16.15
CA ILE A 2 32.54 -1.09 16.41
C ILE A 2 31.74 -1.62 15.22
N GLU A 3 30.87 -2.61 15.44
CA GLU A 3 29.94 -3.11 14.42
C GLU A 3 28.70 -2.24 14.42
N VAL A 4 28.36 -1.68 13.26
CA VAL A 4 27.14 -0.88 13.06
C VAL A 4 26.13 -1.75 12.31
N PRO A 5 24.89 -1.89 12.79
CA PRO A 5 23.88 -2.71 12.12
C PRO A 5 23.36 -2.04 10.85
N ASP A 6 23.00 -2.84 9.84
CA ASP A 6 22.36 -2.35 8.60
C ASP A 6 20.89 -1.95 8.82
N VAL A 7 20.22 -2.59 9.77
CA VAL A 7 18.80 -2.39 10.11
C VAL A 7 18.60 -2.58 11.61
N ILE A 8 17.77 -1.75 12.22
CA ILE A 8 17.37 -1.87 13.63
C ILE A 8 15.91 -2.27 13.70
N THR A 9 15.59 -3.37 14.37
CA THR A 9 14.22 -3.68 14.80
C THR A 9 14.02 -3.14 16.22
N LEU A 10 13.08 -2.22 16.40
CA LEU A 10 12.86 -1.53 17.67
C LEU A 10 11.48 -1.87 18.23
N ASP A 11 11.45 -2.37 19.47
CA ASP A 11 10.22 -2.49 20.25
C ASP A 11 9.79 -1.11 20.77
N VAL A 12 8.54 -0.72 20.52
CA VAL A 12 7.98 0.56 21.00
C VAL A 12 7.44 0.47 22.43
N GLU A 13 7.27 -0.72 22.98
CA GLU A 13 6.74 -0.95 24.33
C GLU A 13 7.86 -1.14 25.34
N MET A 14 8.79 -0.19 25.39
CA MET A 14 9.88 -0.19 26.37
C MET A 14 9.60 0.85 27.47
N PRO A 15 9.67 0.48 28.77
CA PRO A 15 9.48 1.44 29.85
C PRO A 15 10.46 2.63 29.71
N ARG A 16 9.92 3.86 29.71
CA ARG A 16 10.64 5.15 29.65
C ARG A 16 11.17 5.59 28.27
N MET A 17 10.95 4.82 27.20
CA MET A 17 11.46 5.12 25.85
C MET A 17 10.38 4.91 24.78
N ASP A 18 9.37 5.79 24.78
CA ASP A 18 8.18 5.69 23.92
C ASP A 18 8.47 6.16 22.48
N GLY A 19 8.95 5.29 21.60
CA GLY A 19 9.16 5.54 20.16
C GLY A 19 10.19 6.63 19.78
N SER A 20 10.50 7.55 20.68
CA SER A 20 11.44 8.68 20.56
C SER A 20 12.89 8.25 20.40
N LEU A 21 13.20 6.98 20.68
CA LEU A 21 14.50 6.40 20.36
C LEU A 21 14.73 6.40 18.84
N SER A 22 13.70 6.17 18.01
CA SER A 22 13.83 6.32 16.55
C SER A 22 14.30 7.73 16.18
N LYS A 23 13.71 8.78 16.78
CA LYS A 23 14.12 10.18 16.60
C LYS A 23 15.58 10.43 17.00
N LYS A 24 16.06 9.81 18.08
CA LYS A 24 17.46 9.93 18.52
C LYS A 24 18.42 9.20 17.58
N ILE A 25 18.05 8.00 17.12
CA ILE A 25 18.83 7.24 16.14
C ILE A 25 18.92 8.06 14.84
N MET A 26 17.80 8.53 14.31
CA MET A 26 17.74 9.29 13.07
C MET A 26 18.48 10.63 13.13
N SER A 27 18.60 11.26 14.30
CA SER A 27 19.34 12.52 14.45
C SER A 27 20.85 12.34 14.64
N GLN A 28 21.29 11.23 15.24
CA GLN A 28 22.71 10.98 15.52
C GLN A 28 23.38 10.13 14.43
N HIS A 29 22.78 8.99 14.11
CA HIS A 29 23.28 8.01 13.14
C HIS A 29 22.09 7.40 12.38
N PRO A 30 21.68 7.99 11.25
CA PRO A 30 20.53 7.52 10.48
C PRO A 30 20.75 6.07 10.02
N ILE A 31 20.07 5.14 10.69
CA ILE A 31 20.05 3.71 10.36
C ILE A 31 18.57 3.33 10.16
N PRO A 32 18.21 2.58 9.11
CA PRO A 32 16.84 2.11 8.90
C PRO A 32 16.26 1.43 10.15
N VAL A 33 15.17 1.99 10.70
CA VAL A 33 14.46 1.44 11.86
C VAL A 33 13.13 0.85 11.43
N ILE A 34 12.88 -0.40 11.81
CA ILE A 34 11.57 -1.07 11.72
C ILE A 34 10.98 -1.13 13.12
N ILE A 35 9.72 -0.76 13.25
CA ILE A 35 9.02 -0.76 14.52
C ILE A 35 8.30 -2.08 14.73
N CYS A 36 8.54 -2.72 15.87
CA CYS A 36 7.83 -3.90 16.34
C CYS A 36 6.83 -3.50 17.41
N SER A 37 5.53 -3.52 17.11
CA SER A 37 4.48 -3.15 18.06
C SER A 37 3.54 -4.31 18.34
N THR A 38 2.93 -4.34 19.53
CA THR A 38 1.72 -5.15 19.73
C THR A 38 0.50 -4.42 19.17
N LEU A 39 -0.61 -5.15 19.08
CA LEU A 39 -1.87 -4.70 18.51
C LEU A 39 -2.73 -3.89 19.50
N THR A 40 -2.11 -3.24 20.49
CA THR A 40 -2.80 -2.38 21.47
C THR A 40 -2.96 -0.97 20.93
N ASP A 41 -4.03 -0.26 21.33
CA ASP A 41 -4.29 1.11 20.85
C ASP A 41 -3.11 2.07 21.15
N LYS A 42 -2.53 1.98 22.35
CA LYS A 42 -1.34 2.76 22.74
C LYS A 42 -0.10 2.40 21.90
N GLY A 43 0.08 1.12 21.59
CA GLY A 43 1.17 0.65 20.73
C GLY A 43 1.06 1.21 19.31
N THR A 44 -0.17 1.24 18.77
CA THR A 44 -0.47 1.75 17.44
C THR A 44 -0.14 3.25 17.30
N GLU A 45 -0.56 4.10 18.25
CA GLU A 45 -0.22 5.54 18.22
C GLU A 45 1.30 5.79 18.28
N THR A 46 1.99 5.06 19.16
CA THR A 46 3.43 5.19 19.34
C THR A 46 4.18 4.77 18.08
N ALA A 47 3.71 3.72 17.41
CA ALA A 47 4.28 3.25 16.16
C ALA A 47 4.09 4.24 15.00
N PHE A 48 2.94 4.93 14.90
CA PHE A 48 2.76 6.00 13.91
C PHE A 48 3.67 7.19 14.18
N LYS A 49 3.84 7.61 15.44
CA LYS A 49 4.82 8.66 15.78
C LYS A 49 6.24 8.28 15.38
N ALA A 50 6.59 7.00 15.50
CA ALA A 50 7.90 6.52 15.07
C ALA A 50 8.09 6.59 13.54
N LEU A 51 7.04 6.37 12.73
CA LEU A 51 7.10 6.62 11.29
C LEU A 51 7.35 8.11 10.98
N GLU A 52 6.66 9.02 11.67
CA GLU A 52 6.91 10.47 11.55
C GLU A 52 8.34 10.86 11.93
N TYR A 53 8.95 10.12 12.85
CA TYR A 53 10.35 10.30 13.25
C TYR A 53 11.36 9.62 12.32
N GLY A 54 10.91 9.01 11.21
CA GLY A 54 11.76 8.43 10.18
C GLY A 54 11.86 6.92 10.20
N ALA A 55 11.05 6.20 10.98
CA ALA A 55 10.96 4.75 10.86
C ALA A 55 10.46 4.36 9.47
N VAL A 56 10.97 3.23 8.96
CA VAL A 56 10.72 2.77 7.59
C VAL A 56 9.38 2.03 7.48
N GLU A 57 9.07 1.22 8.49
CA GLU A 57 7.90 0.33 8.46
C GLU A 57 7.51 -0.11 9.88
N ILE A 58 6.25 -0.52 10.05
CA ILE A 58 5.73 -1.12 11.28
C ILE A 58 5.38 -2.59 11.01
N ILE A 59 5.85 -3.47 11.89
CA ILE A 59 5.47 -4.87 11.95
C ILE A 59 4.84 -5.23 13.29
N THR A 60 3.93 -6.20 13.27
CA THR A 60 3.30 -6.72 14.48
C THR A 60 4.15 -7.80 15.12
N LYS A 61 4.27 -7.78 16.45
CA LYS A 61 4.84 -8.91 17.20
C LYS A 61 4.02 -10.18 16.92
N PRO A 62 4.66 -11.32 16.59
CA PRO A 62 3.93 -12.55 16.32
C PRO A 62 3.26 -13.04 17.61
N LYS A 63 1.94 -13.25 17.58
CA LYS A 63 1.23 -13.96 18.63
C LYS A 63 1.58 -15.45 18.56
N LEU A 64 1.69 -16.10 19.72
CA LEU A 64 1.72 -17.56 19.81
C LEU A 64 0.40 -18.08 19.23
N GLY A 65 0.47 -18.76 18.08
CA GLY A 65 -0.69 -19.19 17.30
C GLY A 65 -0.38 -20.44 16.48
N THR A 66 -1.21 -20.73 15.47
CA THR A 66 -1.02 -21.89 14.59
C THR A 66 0.29 -21.77 13.79
N ARG A 67 0.86 -22.92 13.39
CA ARG A 67 2.09 -22.98 12.57
C ARG A 67 2.01 -22.09 11.32
N GLN A 68 0.83 -22.00 10.70
CA GLN A 68 0.60 -21.15 9.54
C GLN A 68 0.80 -19.66 9.86
N PHE A 69 0.28 -19.17 10.99
CA PHE A 69 0.44 -17.77 11.40
C PHE A 69 1.92 -17.38 11.63
N LEU A 70 2.71 -18.32 12.18
CA LEU A 70 4.15 -18.11 12.38
C LEU A 70 4.89 -18.03 11.04
N GLU A 71 4.56 -18.87 10.06
CA GLU A 71 5.16 -18.79 8.72
C GLU A 71 4.78 -17.48 8.00
N GLU A 72 3.52 -17.05 8.08
CA GLU A 72 3.08 -15.76 7.50
C GLU A 72 3.78 -14.56 8.17
N SER A 73 3.99 -14.62 9.49
CA SER A 73 4.71 -13.58 10.25
C SER A 73 6.19 -13.55 9.90
N LYS A 74 6.82 -14.71 9.72
CA LYS A 74 8.22 -14.85 9.26
C LYS A 74 8.41 -14.19 7.89
N VAL A 75 7.50 -14.44 6.95
CA VAL A 75 7.55 -13.83 5.61
C VAL A 75 7.50 -12.31 5.72
N ARG A 76 6.53 -11.76 6.46
CA ARG A 76 6.40 -10.30 6.66
C ARG A 76 7.63 -9.69 7.30
N MET A 77 8.15 -10.29 8.37
CA MET A 77 9.34 -9.77 9.06
C MET A 77 10.58 -9.80 8.17
N CYS A 78 10.79 -10.90 7.42
CA CYS A 78 11.90 -10.98 6.48
C CYS A 78 11.79 -9.96 5.34
N ASP A 79 10.59 -9.72 4.83
CA ASP A 79 10.37 -8.76 3.75
C ASP A 79 10.57 -7.32 4.26
N ALA A 80 10.06 -6.97 5.45
CA ALA A 80 10.31 -5.67 6.08
C ALA A 80 11.81 -5.41 6.32
N VAL A 81 12.54 -6.38 6.89
CA VAL A 81 14.00 -6.26 7.12
C VAL A 81 14.76 -6.07 5.81
N LYS A 82 14.41 -6.85 4.78
CA LYS A 82 15.04 -6.69 3.46
C LYS A 82 14.67 -5.36 2.80
N ALA A 83 13.46 -4.85 3.04
CA ALA A 83 13.02 -3.57 2.52
C ALA A 83 13.83 -2.45 3.17
N ALA A 84 13.92 -2.44 4.50
CA ALA A 84 14.72 -1.50 5.28
C ALA A 84 16.21 -1.53 4.89
N ALA A 85 16.80 -2.71 4.70
CA ALA A 85 18.20 -2.85 4.26
C ALA A 85 18.44 -2.31 2.84
N ARG A 86 17.38 -2.16 2.03
CA ARG A 86 17.42 -1.63 0.67
C ARG A 86 16.93 -0.19 0.58
N VAL A 87 16.55 0.42 1.71
CA VAL A 87 16.32 1.86 1.78
C VAL A 87 17.66 2.52 1.53
N HIS A 88 17.83 2.99 0.31
CA HIS A 88 19.06 3.62 -0.11
C HIS A 88 19.12 5.04 0.43
N VAL A 89 20.08 5.33 1.31
CA VAL A 89 20.71 6.66 1.28
C VAL A 89 21.60 6.79 0.03
N LYS A 90 22.01 5.69 -0.62
CA LYS A 90 22.38 5.58 -2.06
C LYS A 90 22.73 4.11 -2.44
N ARG A 91 22.05 3.62 -3.48
CA ARG A 91 22.45 2.57 -4.47
C ARG A 91 22.38 1.04 -4.20
N ILE A 92 21.70 0.38 -5.15
CA ILE A 92 21.06 -0.95 -5.25
C ILE A 92 21.98 -2.19 -5.30
N LEU A 93 21.52 -3.29 -4.67
CA LEU A 93 21.99 -4.69 -4.87
C LEU A 93 20.86 -5.65 -5.33
N PRO A 94 21.16 -6.75 -6.07
CA PRO A 94 20.16 -7.60 -6.73
C PRO A 94 19.57 -8.72 -5.85
N LYS A 95 18.38 -9.23 -6.24
CA LYS A 95 17.53 -10.21 -5.51
C LYS A 95 17.99 -11.68 -5.68
N LYS A 96 17.88 -12.46 -4.59
CA LYS A 96 17.87 -13.94 -4.57
C LYS A 96 16.49 -14.48 -4.96
N LYS A 97 16.45 -15.64 -5.66
CA LYS A 97 15.23 -16.36 -6.05
C LYS A 97 14.41 -16.78 -4.82
N ALA A 98 13.11 -16.52 -4.86
CA ALA A 98 12.15 -16.81 -3.80
C ALA A 98 11.17 -17.92 -4.22
N GLU A 99 10.72 -18.71 -3.24
CA GLU A 99 9.73 -19.80 -3.38
C GLU A 99 8.41 -19.37 -4.05
N PRO A 100 7.67 -20.32 -4.67
CA PRO A 100 6.50 -20.02 -5.51
C PRO A 100 5.43 -19.22 -4.74
N LYS A 101 5.02 -18.09 -5.33
CA LYS A 101 3.97 -17.21 -4.81
C LYS A 101 2.64 -17.53 -5.49
N LEU A 102 1.53 -17.49 -4.75
CA LEU A 102 0.20 -17.52 -5.35
C LEU A 102 -0.07 -16.21 -6.08
N THR A 103 -0.70 -16.29 -7.25
CA THR A 103 -1.16 -15.13 -8.04
C THR A 103 -2.58 -14.75 -7.64
N ALA A 104 -3.08 -13.61 -8.14
CA ALA A 104 -4.47 -13.21 -7.93
C ALA A 104 -5.49 -14.23 -8.46
N ASP A 105 -5.07 -15.25 -9.23
CA ASP A 105 -5.94 -16.33 -9.71
C ASP A 105 -6.52 -17.14 -8.55
N ALA A 106 -5.82 -17.17 -7.41
CA ALA A 106 -6.26 -17.82 -6.18
C ALA A 106 -7.49 -17.13 -5.55
N VAL A 107 -7.77 -15.87 -5.89
CA VAL A 107 -8.88 -15.09 -5.30
C VAL A 107 -9.95 -14.75 -6.34
N LEU A 108 -9.52 -14.45 -7.58
CA LEU A 108 -10.37 -14.09 -8.71
C LEU A 108 -9.77 -14.57 -10.04
N ALA A 109 -10.59 -15.20 -10.88
CA ALA A 109 -10.22 -15.52 -12.27
C ALA A 109 -9.78 -14.26 -13.06
N LYS A 110 -9.05 -14.44 -14.16
CA LYS A 110 -8.68 -13.33 -15.05
C LYS A 110 -9.89 -12.64 -15.68
N PRO A 111 -9.80 -11.36 -16.07
CA PRO A 111 -10.85 -10.70 -16.84
C PRO A 111 -11.05 -11.39 -18.19
N SER A 112 -12.29 -11.74 -18.56
CA SER A 112 -12.63 -12.34 -19.87
C SER A 112 -13.31 -11.37 -20.83
N SER A 113 -13.72 -10.18 -20.34
CA SER A 113 -14.39 -9.15 -21.14
C SER A 113 -13.90 -7.75 -20.75
N ARG A 114 -13.88 -6.84 -21.72
CA ARG A 114 -13.66 -5.40 -21.48
C ARG A 114 -14.92 -4.82 -20.84
N ALA A 115 -14.80 -4.17 -19.68
CA ALA A 115 -15.90 -3.44 -19.09
C ALA A 115 -16.41 -2.38 -20.09
N MET A 116 -17.63 -2.57 -20.62
CA MET A 116 -18.13 -1.83 -21.78
C MET A 116 -18.61 -0.40 -21.49
N VAL A 117 -18.68 0.03 -20.23
CA VAL A 117 -19.34 1.29 -19.87
C VAL A 117 -18.33 2.26 -19.26
N LYS A 118 -17.80 3.15 -20.10
CA LYS A 118 -17.08 4.36 -19.70
C LYS A 118 -18.10 5.35 -19.17
N THR A 119 -18.01 5.69 -17.89
CA THR A 119 -18.88 6.70 -17.26
C THR A 119 -18.11 8.00 -17.08
N THR A 120 -18.80 9.09 -16.77
CA THR A 120 -18.14 10.37 -16.46
C THR A 120 -17.36 10.32 -15.14
N GLU A 121 -17.76 9.45 -14.20
CA GLU A 121 -17.08 9.30 -12.92
C GLU A 121 -15.97 8.25 -13.00
N LYS A 122 -14.73 8.73 -13.19
CA LYS A 122 -13.54 7.88 -13.04
C LYS A 122 -13.32 7.54 -11.56
N ILE A 123 -12.76 6.36 -11.33
CA ILE A 123 -12.31 5.91 -10.01
C ILE A 123 -10.80 5.75 -9.99
N VAL A 124 -10.20 5.89 -8.81
CA VAL A 124 -8.76 5.76 -8.62
C VAL A 124 -8.49 4.59 -7.70
N VAL A 125 -7.57 3.71 -8.08
CA VAL A 125 -7.12 2.60 -7.24
C VAL A 125 -5.62 2.69 -7.00
N ILE A 126 -5.20 2.51 -5.75
CA ILE A 126 -3.82 2.75 -5.32
C ILE A 126 -3.28 1.52 -4.58
N GLY A 127 -2.05 1.14 -4.91
CA GLY A 127 -1.29 0.10 -4.22
C GLY A 127 0.01 0.66 -3.62
N ALA A 128 0.25 0.41 -2.34
CA ALA A 128 1.43 0.87 -1.62
C ALA A 128 1.89 -0.12 -0.53
N SER A 129 3.16 -0.06 -0.14
CA SER A 129 3.73 -0.92 0.91
C SER A 129 4.76 -0.15 1.74
N THR A 130 6.01 -0.60 1.86
CA THR A 130 7.07 0.10 2.61
C THR A 130 7.24 1.56 2.15
N GLY A 131 7.16 2.51 3.09
CA GLY A 131 7.14 3.96 2.82
C GLY A 131 5.80 4.49 2.30
N GLY A 132 4.80 3.61 2.12
CA GLY A 132 3.50 3.93 1.57
C GLY A 132 2.63 4.79 2.49
N THR A 133 2.82 4.73 3.81
CA THR A 133 2.09 5.59 4.76
C THR A 133 2.35 7.08 4.49
N GLU A 134 3.62 7.47 4.40
CA GLU A 134 4.02 8.86 4.11
C GLU A 134 3.65 9.27 2.68
N ALA A 135 3.81 8.34 1.72
CA ALA A 135 3.45 8.58 0.33
C ALA A 135 1.94 8.84 0.19
N LEU A 136 1.11 8.04 0.86
CA LEU A 136 -0.35 8.20 0.88
C LEU A 136 -0.77 9.47 1.60
N SER A 137 -0.16 9.84 2.73
CA SER A 137 -0.44 11.12 3.39
C SER A 137 -0.18 12.30 2.43
N THR A 138 1.02 12.34 1.82
CA THR A 138 1.39 13.39 0.85
C THR A 138 0.40 13.46 -0.32
N PHE A 139 0.00 12.30 -0.84
CA PHE A 139 -0.94 12.20 -1.95
C PHE A 139 -2.34 12.67 -1.57
N LEU A 140 -2.90 12.18 -0.46
CA LEU A 140 -4.29 12.42 -0.06
C LEU A 140 -4.50 13.84 0.47
N GLU A 141 -3.53 14.42 1.17
CA GLU A 141 -3.59 15.80 1.68
C GLU A 141 -3.61 16.84 0.56
N ALA A 142 -3.03 16.52 -0.59
CA ALA A 142 -3.04 17.38 -1.78
C ALA A 142 -4.38 17.35 -2.55
N LEU A 143 -5.33 16.47 -2.17
CA LEU A 143 -6.57 16.31 -2.91
C LEU A 143 -7.66 17.31 -2.45
N PRO A 144 -8.38 17.94 -3.38
CA PRO A 144 -9.56 18.75 -3.06
C PRO A 144 -10.78 17.86 -2.75
N GLN A 145 -11.79 18.43 -2.09
CA GLN A 145 -13.00 17.72 -1.67
C GLN A 145 -13.81 17.12 -2.83
N ASP A 146 -13.70 17.68 -4.05
CA ASP A 146 -14.40 17.23 -5.26
C ASP A 146 -13.69 16.09 -6.02
N SER A 147 -12.60 15.56 -5.45
CA SER A 147 -11.79 14.48 -6.03
C SER A 147 -12.60 13.21 -6.37
N PRO A 148 -12.15 12.39 -7.33
CA PRO A 148 -12.77 11.11 -7.63
C PRO A 148 -12.76 10.16 -6.41
N GLY A 149 -13.61 9.14 -6.45
CA GLY A 149 -13.58 8.09 -5.43
C GLY A 149 -12.31 7.26 -5.52
N ILE A 150 -11.66 7.04 -4.38
CA ILE A 150 -10.34 6.41 -4.26
C ILE A 150 -10.44 5.13 -3.43
N VAL A 151 -9.74 4.08 -3.86
CA VAL A 151 -9.63 2.81 -3.14
C VAL A 151 -8.18 2.41 -3.02
N ILE A 152 -7.73 2.08 -1.80
CA ILE A 152 -6.32 1.95 -1.47
C ILE A 152 -6.08 0.58 -0.84
N VAL A 153 -5.10 -0.15 -1.36
CA VAL A 153 -4.45 -1.25 -0.65
C VAL A 153 -3.08 -0.77 -0.19
N GLN A 154 -2.94 -0.65 1.13
CA GLN A 154 -1.67 -0.47 1.80
C GLN A 154 -1.35 -1.77 2.54
N HIS A 155 -0.18 -2.35 2.34
CA HIS A 155 0.26 -3.52 3.10
C HIS A 155 0.49 -3.13 4.56
N MET A 156 -0.52 -3.37 5.39
CA MET A 156 -0.52 -3.05 6.80
C MET A 156 -1.26 -4.13 7.62
N PRO A 157 -0.89 -4.32 8.90
CA PRO A 157 -1.58 -5.28 9.77
C PRO A 157 -3.01 -4.85 10.15
N GLU A 158 -3.85 -5.81 10.52
CA GLU A 158 -5.30 -5.71 10.78
C GLU A 158 -5.74 -4.57 11.71
N ASN A 159 -4.97 -4.23 12.74
CA ASN A 159 -5.36 -3.16 13.68
C ASN A 159 -4.69 -1.81 13.40
N PHE A 160 -3.87 -1.72 12.36
CA PHE A 160 -3.22 -0.46 11.99
C PHE A 160 -3.99 0.28 10.90
N THR A 161 -4.72 -0.43 10.05
CA THR A 161 -5.46 0.15 8.91
C THR A 161 -6.58 1.09 9.37
N ALA A 162 -7.35 0.71 10.41
CA ALA A 162 -8.38 1.56 10.99
C ALA A 162 -7.80 2.87 11.57
N SER A 163 -6.72 2.78 12.36
CA SER A 163 -6.07 3.94 12.97
C SER A 163 -5.40 4.84 11.92
N PHE A 164 -4.83 4.25 10.86
CA PHE A 164 -4.27 5.00 9.75
C PHE A 164 -5.34 5.76 8.97
N ALA A 165 -6.49 5.13 8.68
CA ALA A 165 -7.60 5.78 8.02
C ALA A 165 -8.13 6.97 8.84
N LYS A 166 -8.33 6.79 10.15
CA LYS A 166 -8.74 7.88 11.05
C LYS A 166 -7.75 9.03 11.07
N ARG A 167 -6.44 8.72 11.06
CA ARG A 167 -5.39 9.73 11.05
C ARG A 167 -5.42 10.56 9.77
N LEU A 168 -5.56 9.93 8.61
CA LEU A 168 -5.69 10.61 7.33
C LEU A 168 -6.98 11.42 7.22
N ASP A 169 -8.10 10.92 7.75
CA ASP A 169 -9.38 11.64 7.77
C ASP A 169 -9.29 12.97 8.53
N MET A 170 -8.42 13.06 9.54
CA MET A 170 -8.17 14.30 10.29
C MET A 170 -7.27 15.30 9.56
N SER A 171 -6.42 14.85 8.61
CA SER A 171 -5.46 15.72 7.91
C SER A 171 -5.86 16.08 6.48
N CYS A 172 -6.77 15.31 5.85
CA CYS A 172 -7.16 15.48 4.46
C CYS A 172 -8.46 16.30 4.31
N ASN A 173 -8.63 16.93 3.14
CA ASN A 173 -9.89 17.60 2.78
C ASN A 173 -10.99 16.63 2.32
N ILE A 174 -10.58 15.44 1.84
CA ILE A 174 -11.49 14.34 1.49
C ILE A 174 -11.76 13.48 2.72
N SER A 175 -12.91 12.80 2.74
CA SER A 175 -13.16 11.78 3.77
C SER A 175 -12.28 10.54 3.55
N VAL A 176 -11.69 10.01 4.61
CA VAL A 176 -10.90 8.78 4.58
C VAL A 176 -11.45 7.81 5.60
N LYS A 177 -11.72 6.57 5.18
CA LYS A 177 -12.17 5.53 6.12
C LYS A 177 -11.60 4.17 5.75
N GLU A 178 -11.50 3.31 6.75
CA GLU A 178 -11.33 1.88 6.49
C GLU A 178 -12.58 1.34 5.81
N ALA A 179 -12.36 0.52 4.78
CA ALA A 179 -13.42 -0.02 3.95
C ALA A 179 -14.20 -1.11 4.68
N VAL A 180 -15.53 -1.01 4.61
CA VAL A 180 -16.47 -2.05 5.04
C VAL A 180 -17.10 -2.69 3.80
N ASP A 181 -17.51 -3.95 3.91
CA ASP A 181 -18.15 -4.66 2.80
C ASP A 181 -19.36 -3.89 2.26
N ASN A 182 -19.44 -3.77 0.93
CA ASN A 182 -20.45 -3.00 0.19
C ASN A 182 -20.39 -1.47 0.36
N ASP A 183 -19.31 -0.91 0.91
CA ASP A 183 -19.10 0.53 0.89
C ASP A 183 -19.12 1.06 -0.55
N SER A 184 -19.91 2.11 -0.78
CA SER A 184 -19.96 2.79 -2.08
C SER A 184 -18.70 3.63 -2.29
N ILE A 185 -18.17 3.60 -3.52
CA ILE A 185 -17.06 4.46 -3.93
C ILE A 185 -17.64 5.80 -4.36
N LEU A 186 -17.43 6.83 -3.57
CA LEU A 186 -18.01 8.16 -3.74
C LEU A 186 -16.92 9.19 -4.02
N ARG A 187 -17.26 10.25 -4.76
CA ARG A 187 -16.41 11.46 -4.85
C ARG A 187 -16.10 12.02 -3.46
N GLY A 188 -14.90 12.57 -3.29
CA GLY A 188 -14.41 13.11 -2.03
C GLY A 188 -14.21 12.06 -0.95
N ARG A 189 -14.02 10.78 -1.33
CA ARG A 189 -13.80 9.69 -0.39
C ARG A 189 -12.68 8.74 -0.81
N ALA A 190 -11.79 8.43 0.12
CA ALA A 190 -10.84 7.34 0.04
C ALA A 190 -11.23 6.17 0.98
N LEU A 191 -11.19 4.95 0.45
CA LEU A 191 -11.44 3.71 1.19
C LEU A 191 -10.13 2.91 1.31
N ILE A 192 -9.69 2.64 2.54
CA ILE A 192 -8.47 1.87 2.82
C ILE A 192 -8.84 0.41 3.10
N ALA A 193 -8.17 -0.53 2.45
CA ALA A 193 -8.38 -1.94 2.68
C ALA A 193 -8.10 -2.33 4.14
N PRO A 194 -9.02 -3.06 4.81
CA PRO A 194 -8.76 -3.58 6.15
C PRO A 194 -7.64 -4.61 6.09
N GLY A 195 -6.73 -4.57 7.06
CA GLY A 195 -5.64 -5.53 7.15
C GLY A 195 -6.18 -6.95 7.29
N ASN A 196 -5.44 -7.95 6.79
CA ASN A 196 -5.84 -9.36 6.85
C ASN A 196 -7.09 -9.77 6.03
N TYR A 197 -7.65 -8.87 5.22
CA TYR A 197 -8.67 -9.19 4.21
C TYR A 197 -8.25 -8.68 2.83
N HIS A 198 -8.78 -9.28 1.76
CA HIS A 198 -8.66 -8.71 0.42
C HIS A 198 -9.79 -7.72 0.16
N LEU A 199 -9.45 -6.58 -0.42
CA LEU A 199 -10.42 -5.61 -0.92
C LEU A 199 -10.53 -5.75 -2.42
N LEU A 200 -11.75 -5.92 -2.91
CA LEU A 200 -12.08 -6.01 -4.32
C LEU A 200 -12.94 -4.83 -4.72
N LEU A 201 -12.76 -4.33 -5.93
CA LEU A 201 -13.73 -3.47 -6.57
C LEU A 201 -14.86 -4.30 -7.19
N LYS A 202 -16.10 -3.82 -7.09
CA LYS A 202 -17.26 -4.37 -7.79
C LYS A 202 -18.13 -3.27 -8.37
N ARG A 203 -18.98 -3.67 -9.31
CA ARG A 203 -19.95 -2.78 -9.95
C ARG A 203 -21.34 -3.40 -9.89
N SER A 204 -22.32 -2.62 -9.44
CA SER A 204 -23.74 -2.96 -9.49
C SER A 204 -24.47 -1.87 -10.29
N GLY A 205 -24.89 -2.20 -11.51
CA GLY A 205 -25.41 -1.23 -12.46
C GLY A 205 -24.42 -0.09 -12.74
N ALA A 206 -24.81 1.15 -12.41
CA ALA A 206 -23.98 2.33 -12.58
C ALA A 206 -23.05 2.64 -11.39
N ARG A 207 -23.19 1.95 -10.25
CA ARG A 207 -22.47 2.29 -9.02
C ARG A 207 -21.31 1.33 -8.76
N TYR A 208 -20.18 1.87 -8.34
CA TYR A 208 -19.06 1.09 -7.82
C TYR A 208 -19.16 0.96 -6.29
N HIS A 209 -18.80 -0.21 -5.80
CA HIS A 209 -18.69 -0.51 -4.38
C HIS A 209 -17.51 -1.44 -4.15
N VAL A 210 -17.03 -1.52 -2.91
CA VAL A 210 -15.99 -2.45 -2.51
C VAL A 210 -16.60 -3.72 -1.93
N GLN A 211 -15.94 -4.84 -2.15
CA GLN A 211 -16.23 -6.10 -1.46
C GLN A 211 -15.01 -6.51 -0.64
N ILE A 212 -15.24 -6.86 0.62
CA ILE A 212 -14.22 -7.40 1.52
C ILE A 212 -14.32 -8.93 1.51
N LYS A 213 -13.21 -9.60 1.22
CA LYS A 213 -13.17 -11.06 1.06
C LYS A 213 -12.00 -11.67 1.81
N THR A 214 -12.22 -12.79 2.46
CA THR A 214 -11.13 -13.66 2.94
C THR A 214 -10.59 -14.51 1.80
N GLY A 215 -9.35 -14.98 1.93
CA GLY A 215 -8.70 -15.79 0.90
C GLY A 215 -7.25 -16.09 1.25
N PRO A 216 -6.58 -16.97 0.48
CA PRO A 216 -5.16 -17.23 0.69
C PRO A 216 -4.33 -15.97 0.38
N LEU A 217 -3.11 -15.89 0.91
CA LEU A 217 -2.17 -14.82 0.58
C LEU A 217 -1.93 -14.78 -0.94
N VAL A 218 -2.08 -13.60 -1.55
CA VAL A 218 -1.71 -13.35 -2.96
C VAL A 218 -0.46 -12.52 -2.98
N SER A 219 0.54 -12.92 -3.77
CA SER A 219 1.85 -12.26 -3.79
C SER A 219 2.46 -12.13 -2.38
N ARG A 220 2.09 -13.06 -1.47
CA ARG A 220 2.43 -13.13 -0.03
C ARG A 220 1.77 -12.09 0.88
N HIS A 221 0.76 -11.37 0.37
CA HIS A 221 0.11 -10.28 1.09
C HIS A 221 -1.41 -10.51 1.19
N ARG A 222 -1.98 -10.00 2.28
CA ARG A 222 -3.42 -9.87 2.53
C ARG A 222 -3.63 -8.67 3.47
N PRO A 223 -4.10 -7.51 2.97
CA PRO A 223 -4.57 -7.24 1.60
C PRO A 223 -3.47 -7.34 0.54
N SER A 224 -3.85 -7.64 -0.71
CA SER A 224 -2.93 -7.70 -1.86
C SER A 224 -3.36 -6.70 -2.92
N VAL A 225 -2.39 -6.00 -3.49
CA VAL A 225 -2.61 -4.98 -4.54
C VAL A 225 -3.06 -5.63 -5.85
N ASP A 226 -2.51 -6.79 -6.22
CA ASP A 226 -2.93 -7.51 -7.43
C ASP A 226 -4.42 -7.86 -7.40
N VAL A 227 -4.98 -8.20 -6.23
CA VAL A 227 -6.42 -8.50 -6.10
C VAL A 227 -7.28 -7.26 -6.36
N LEU A 228 -6.91 -6.10 -5.80
CA LEU A 228 -7.60 -4.83 -6.06
C LEU A 228 -7.48 -4.46 -7.55
N PHE A 229 -6.28 -4.48 -8.12
CA PHE A 229 -6.07 -4.06 -9.50
C PHE A 229 -6.76 -4.99 -10.50
N ARG A 230 -6.71 -6.31 -10.30
CA ARG A 230 -7.43 -7.27 -11.15
C ARG A 230 -8.94 -7.07 -11.11
N SER A 231 -9.52 -6.87 -9.92
CA SER A 231 -10.95 -6.58 -9.81
C SER A 231 -11.29 -5.25 -10.49
N THR A 232 -10.42 -4.25 -10.41
CA THR A 232 -10.57 -2.97 -11.11
C THR A 232 -10.54 -3.13 -12.63
N ALA A 233 -9.57 -3.90 -13.16
CA ALA A 233 -9.49 -4.23 -14.58
C ALA A 233 -10.79 -4.88 -15.09
N ARG A 234 -11.35 -5.80 -14.28
CA ARG A 234 -12.60 -6.51 -14.60
C ARG A 234 -13.84 -5.62 -14.58
N TYR A 235 -14.00 -4.78 -13.55
CA TYR A 235 -15.27 -4.09 -13.30
C TYR A 235 -15.31 -2.64 -13.77
N ALA A 236 -14.16 -1.97 -13.83
CA ALA A 236 -14.05 -0.57 -14.24
C ALA A 236 -13.35 -0.40 -15.61
N GLY A 237 -12.36 -1.24 -15.93
CA GLY A 237 -11.60 -1.14 -17.19
C GLY A 237 -11.07 0.27 -17.44
N ALA A 238 -11.34 0.82 -18.63
CA ALA A 238 -10.92 2.17 -19.02
C ALA A 238 -11.48 3.34 -18.18
N ASN A 239 -12.41 3.05 -17.26
CA ASN A 239 -12.96 4.03 -16.34
C ASN A 239 -12.15 4.19 -15.04
N ALA A 240 -11.00 3.53 -14.93
CA ALA A 240 -10.12 3.60 -13.76
C ALA A 240 -8.78 4.26 -14.07
N ILE A 241 -8.19 4.84 -13.03
CA ILE A 241 -6.77 5.20 -12.97
C ILE A 241 -6.12 4.31 -11.91
N GLY A 242 -5.09 3.56 -12.28
CA GLY A 242 -4.31 2.74 -11.36
C GLY A 242 -3.01 3.43 -10.97
N VAL A 243 -2.68 3.46 -9.67
CA VAL A 243 -1.44 4.07 -9.16
C VAL A 243 -0.68 3.05 -8.31
N ILE A 244 0.58 2.80 -8.65
CA ILE A 244 1.47 1.99 -7.82
C ILE A 244 2.56 2.88 -7.21
N MET A 245 2.62 2.87 -5.88
CA MET A 245 3.53 3.68 -5.08
C MET A 245 4.65 2.83 -4.48
N THR A 246 5.56 3.49 -3.76
CA THR A 246 6.68 2.91 -3.03
C THR A 246 6.29 1.63 -2.29
N GLY A 247 7.19 0.65 -2.34
CA GLY A 247 6.98 -0.63 -1.70
C GLY A 247 7.98 -1.67 -2.16
N MET A 248 8.22 -2.66 -1.29
CA MET A 248 9.03 -3.82 -1.64
C MET A 248 8.20 -4.89 -2.34
N GLY A 249 8.83 -5.61 -3.27
CA GLY A 249 8.22 -6.77 -3.91
C GLY A 249 7.66 -6.45 -5.28
N ASP A 250 6.71 -7.27 -5.71
CA ASP A 250 6.11 -7.27 -7.05
C ASP A 250 4.57 -7.32 -6.99
N ASP A 251 3.97 -7.23 -5.81
CA ASP A 251 2.50 -7.19 -5.69
C ASP A 251 1.96 -5.92 -6.36
N GLY A 252 0.90 -6.09 -7.14
CA GLY A 252 0.30 -5.05 -7.98
C GLY A 252 0.91 -4.96 -9.37
N ALA A 253 2.09 -5.51 -9.63
CA ALA A 253 2.73 -5.40 -10.93
C ALA A 253 1.96 -6.17 -12.02
N GLN A 254 1.39 -7.33 -11.69
CA GLN A 254 0.60 -8.12 -12.63
C GLN A 254 -0.79 -7.51 -12.80
N GLY A 255 -1.45 -7.12 -11.72
CA GLY A 255 -2.76 -6.48 -11.76
C GLY A 255 -2.73 -5.14 -12.49
N MET A 256 -1.63 -4.38 -12.39
CA MET A 256 -1.46 -3.11 -13.10
C MET A 256 -1.35 -3.31 -14.62
N LEU A 257 -0.64 -4.36 -15.07
CA LEU A 257 -0.65 -4.74 -16.48
C LEU A 257 -2.05 -5.10 -16.96
N GLU A 258 -2.79 -5.90 -16.19
CA GLU A 258 -4.18 -6.27 -16.51
C GLU A 258 -5.10 -5.03 -16.57
N MET A 259 -4.90 -4.05 -15.70
CA MET A 259 -5.62 -2.76 -15.75
C MET A 259 -5.33 -2.01 -17.05
N LYS A 260 -4.05 -1.90 -17.43
CA LYS A 260 -3.63 -1.24 -18.67
C LYS A 260 -4.19 -1.93 -19.90
N GLU A 261 -4.14 -3.26 -19.95
CA GLU A 261 -4.74 -4.06 -21.04
C GLU A 261 -6.27 -3.90 -21.12
N ALA A 262 -6.93 -3.66 -19.98
CA ALA A 262 -8.35 -3.31 -19.90
C ALA A 262 -8.65 -1.83 -20.23
N GLY A 263 -7.63 -1.03 -20.55
CA GLY A 263 -7.71 0.36 -21.00
C GLY A 263 -7.64 1.42 -19.90
N ALA A 264 -7.36 1.02 -18.65
CA ALA A 264 -7.15 1.98 -17.55
C ALA A 264 -5.85 2.76 -17.76
N PHE A 265 -5.81 4.01 -17.31
CA PHE A 265 -4.56 4.78 -17.29
C PHE A 265 -3.76 4.40 -16.05
N THR A 266 -2.46 4.15 -16.19
CA THR A 266 -1.63 3.57 -15.13
C THR A 266 -0.40 4.43 -14.80
N ILE A 267 -0.19 4.69 -13.52
CA ILE A 267 0.86 5.58 -13.00
C ILE A 267 1.75 4.82 -12.03
N ALA A 268 3.06 4.99 -12.16
CA ALA A 268 4.04 4.55 -11.17
C ALA A 268 4.71 5.76 -10.51
N GLN A 269 4.85 5.72 -9.18
CA GLN A 269 5.74 6.63 -8.46
C GLN A 269 7.18 6.44 -8.94
N ASP A 270 7.90 7.53 -9.15
CA ASP A 270 9.29 7.50 -9.60
C ASP A 270 10.26 6.99 -8.51
N GLU A 271 11.48 6.66 -8.94
CA GLU A 271 12.52 6.18 -8.03
C GLU A 271 12.97 7.26 -7.04
N ALA A 272 13.05 8.52 -7.47
CA ALA A 272 13.59 9.62 -6.67
C ALA A 272 12.72 9.94 -5.45
N THR A 273 11.40 9.76 -5.54
CA THR A 273 10.47 10.00 -4.42
C THR A 273 10.07 8.72 -3.69
N SER A 274 10.47 7.54 -4.16
CA SER A 274 10.16 6.26 -3.52
C SER A 274 11.15 5.94 -2.41
N VAL A 275 10.65 5.57 -1.22
CA VAL A 275 11.50 5.01 -0.15
C VAL A 275 12.06 3.66 -0.58
N VAL A 276 11.24 2.83 -1.22
CA VAL A 276 11.63 1.55 -1.83
C VAL A 276 11.02 1.48 -3.23
N PHE A 277 11.87 1.61 -4.25
CA PHE A 277 11.49 1.49 -5.66
C PHE A 277 11.43 0.02 -6.11
N GLY A 278 10.64 -0.80 -5.41
CA GLY A 278 10.42 -2.23 -5.73
C GLY A 278 9.17 -2.43 -6.56
N MET A 279 8.00 -2.24 -5.94
CA MET A 279 6.68 -2.41 -6.57
C MET A 279 6.53 -1.56 -7.85
N PRO A 280 6.86 -0.25 -7.86
CA PRO A 280 6.79 0.54 -9.09
C PRO A 280 7.74 0.01 -10.18
N GLN A 281 8.97 -0.38 -9.81
CA GLN A 281 9.95 -0.92 -10.75
C GLN A 281 9.46 -2.22 -11.42
N GLU A 282 8.86 -3.14 -10.67
CA GLU A 282 8.34 -4.38 -11.22
C GLU A 282 7.14 -4.14 -12.15
N ALA A 283 6.28 -3.17 -11.85
CA ALA A 283 5.18 -2.78 -12.74
C ALA A 283 5.68 -2.16 -14.06
N ILE A 284 6.70 -1.29 -13.99
CA ILE A 284 7.36 -0.70 -15.16
C ILE A 284 7.98 -1.80 -16.04
N LYS A 285 8.75 -2.72 -15.45
CA LYS A 285 9.39 -3.82 -16.17
C LYS A 285 8.39 -4.73 -16.90
N ARG A 286 7.19 -4.90 -16.36
CA ARG A 286 6.11 -5.68 -16.98
C ARG A 286 5.36 -4.92 -18.07
N GLY A 287 5.70 -3.67 -18.34
CA GLY A 287 5.02 -2.83 -19.33
C GLY A 287 3.64 -2.32 -18.89
N GLY A 288 3.28 -2.51 -17.62
CA GLY A 288 1.96 -2.18 -17.07
C GLY A 288 1.75 -0.71 -16.74
N VAL A 289 2.72 0.17 -17.01
CA VAL A 289 2.71 1.59 -16.63
C VAL A 289 2.65 2.48 -17.88
N ASP A 290 1.81 3.51 -17.85
CA ASP A 290 1.74 4.54 -18.90
C ASP A 290 2.60 5.76 -18.57
N LYS A 291 2.65 6.14 -17.30
CA LYS A 291 3.41 7.32 -16.86
C LYS A 291 4.14 7.08 -15.56
N ILE A 292 5.41 7.46 -15.52
CA ILE A 292 6.24 7.49 -14.30
C ILE A 292 6.32 8.96 -13.87
N MET A 293 6.04 9.26 -12.60
CA MET A 293 6.10 10.63 -12.11
C MET A 293 6.46 10.74 -10.62
N PRO A 294 7.03 11.88 -10.20
CA PRO A 294 7.27 12.18 -8.78
C PRO A 294 5.98 12.14 -7.96
N LEU A 295 6.07 11.69 -6.71
CA LEU A 295 4.94 11.58 -5.77
C LEU A 295 4.06 12.85 -5.73
N GLN A 296 4.70 14.02 -5.66
CA GLN A 296 4.03 15.33 -5.53
C GLN A 296 3.19 15.68 -6.77
N ASN A 297 3.48 15.06 -7.92
CA ASN A 297 2.79 15.32 -9.17
C ASN A 297 1.62 14.37 -9.42
N ILE A 298 1.51 13.26 -8.67
CA ILE A 298 0.46 12.25 -8.87
C ILE A 298 -0.93 12.84 -8.56
N ALA A 299 -1.11 13.48 -7.40
CA ALA A 299 -2.41 14.05 -7.02
C ALA A 299 -2.89 15.15 -7.97
N PRO A 300 -2.08 16.19 -8.31
CA PRO A 300 -2.47 17.20 -9.29
C PRO A 300 -2.85 16.62 -10.66
N PHE A 301 -2.09 15.62 -11.12
CA PHE A 301 -2.37 14.95 -12.38
C PHE A 301 -3.72 14.22 -12.36
N ILE A 302 -4.02 13.49 -11.29
CA ILE A 302 -5.30 12.78 -11.15
C ILE A 302 -6.47 13.76 -11.11
N VAL A 303 -6.35 14.86 -10.36
CA VAL A 303 -7.39 15.90 -10.32
C VAL A 303 -7.63 16.47 -11.71
N GLN A 304 -6.58 16.74 -12.48
CA GLN A 304 -6.71 17.24 -13.85
C GLN A 304 -7.38 16.23 -14.79
N GLU A 305 -7.00 14.94 -14.72
CA GLU A 305 -7.51 13.87 -15.59
C GLU A 305 -8.95 13.41 -15.28
N THR A 306 -9.48 13.84 -14.13
CA THR A 306 -10.81 13.45 -13.63
C THR A 306 -11.78 14.62 -13.51
N ARG A 307 -11.30 15.86 -13.69
CA ARG A 307 -12.14 17.03 -13.92
C ARG A 307 -12.66 16.99 -15.35
N LEU A 308 -13.99 17.06 -15.47
CA LEU A 308 -14.71 17.25 -16.74
C LEU A 308 -14.65 18.72 -17.15
#